data_AF-A0A3C1CBH3-F1
#
_entry.id   AF-A0A3C1CBH3-F1
#
_cell.length_a   1.000
_cell.length_b   1.000
_cell.length_c   1.000
_cell.angle_alpha   90.00
_cell.angle_beta   90.00
_cell.angle_gamma   90.00
#
_symmetry.space_group_name_H-M   'P 1'
#
loop_
_entity.id
_entity.type
_entity.pdbx_description
1 polymer ?
#
loop_
_entity_poly.entity_id
_entity_poly.type
_entity_poly.pdbx_seq_one_letter_code
_entity_poly.pdbx_strand_id
1 'polypeptide(L)' 'MVPLATILTPNTHEAAKLLGTSIRNEEEMQEAALSLLALGPQAVIVK' A
#
# COMPACT_ATOMS: atom_id res chain seq x y z
N MET A 1 5.62 -11.43 3.75
CA MET A 1 6.93 -10.72 3.82
C MET A 1 6.76 -9.21 3.58
N VAL A 2 5.84 -8.53 4.28
CA VAL A 2 5.65 -7.07 4.17
C VAL A 2 6.53 -6.25 5.13
N PRO A 3 6.81 -6.66 6.40
CA PRO A 3 7.61 -5.80 7.28
C PRO A 3 9.13 -5.81 6.98
N LEU A 4 9.59 -6.45 5.90
CA LEU A 4 11.02 -6.59 5.57
C LEU A 4 11.44 -5.85 4.29
N ALA A 5 10.50 -5.26 3.54
CA ALA A 5 10.81 -4.60 2.28
C ALA A 5 11.22 -3.14 2.51
N THR A 6 12.37 -2.71 1.96
CA THR A 6 12.77 -1.29 1.98
C THR A 6 11.81 -0.43 1.15
N ILE A 7 11.38 -0.94 0.00
CA ILE A 7 10.40 -0.29 -0.88
C ILE A 7 9.30 -1.30 -1.20
N LEU A 8 8.05 -0.91 -1.03
CA LEU A 8 6.88 -1.70 -1.42
C LEU A 8 6.21 -1.04 -2.63
N THR A 9 5.99 -1.79 -3.71
CA THR A 9 5.42 -1.23 -4.95
C THR A 9 4.18 -1.99 -5.44
N PRO A 10 3.09 -2.04 -4.65
CA PRO A 10 1.93 -2.82 -5.03
C PRO A 10 1.14 -2.10 -6.12
N ASN A 11 0.43 -2.84 -6.95
CA ASN A 11 -0.68 -2.24 -7.69
C ASN A 11 -1.90 -2.05 -6.78
N THR A 12 -2.90 -1.33 -7.27
CA THR A 12 -4.16 -1.09 -6.56
C THR A 12 -4.84 -2.37 -6.02
N HIS A 13 -4.86 -3.46 -6.79
CA HIS A 13 -5.45 -4.74 -6.36
C HIS A 13 -4.63 -5.42 -5.25
N GLU A 14 -3.30 -5.40 -5.36
CA GLU A 14 -2.39 -5.91 -4.33
C GLU A 14 -2.50 -5.10 -3.04
N ALA A 15 -2.55 -3.76 -3.13
CA ALA A 15 -2.71 -2.87 -1.99
C ALA A 15 -4.05 -3.14 -1.25
N ALA A 16 -5.15 -3.23 -2.00
CA ALA A 16 -6.45 -3.62 -1.50
C ALA A 16 -6.41 -4.96 -0.75
N LYS A 17 -5.76 -5.97 -1.34
CA LYS A 17 -5.62 -7.30 -0.73
C LYS A 17 -4.75 -7.30 0.53
N LEU A 18 -3.67 -6.53 0.55
CA LEU A 18 -2.77 -6.41 1.70
C LEU A 18 -3.44 -5.69 2.89
N LEU A 19 -4.31 -4.73 2.60
CA LEU A 19 -5.02 -3.93 3.61
C LEU A 19 -6.39 -4.50 3.99
N GLY A 20 -6.93 -5.44 3.21
CA GLY A 20 -8.28 -5.96 3.41
C GLY A 20 -9.39 -4.92 3.13
N THR A 21 -9.13 -3.98 2.22
CA THR A 21 -10.05 -2.89 1.86
C THR A 21 -10.25 -2.79 0.35
N SER A 22 -11.19 -1.97 -0.12
CA SER A 22 -11.31 -1.56 -1.52
C SER A 22 -10.65 -0.20 -1.74
N ILE A 23 -10.06 0.01 -2.92
CA ILE A 23 -9.51 1.30 -3.36
C ILE A 23 -10.16 1.65 -4.69
N ARG A 24 -10.88 2.78 -4.75
CA ARG A 24 -11.78 3.15 -5.85
C ARG A 24 -11.45 4.49 -6.49
N ASN A 25 -10.66 5.32 -5.81
CA ASN A 25 -10.28 6.65 -6.27
C ASN A 25 -8.87 6.99 -5.76
N GLU A 26 -8.38 8.16 -6.17
CA GLU A 26 -7.03 8.63 -5.85
C GLU A 26 -6.85 8.93 -4.35
N GLU A 27 -7.88 9.45 -3.66
CA GLU A 27 -7.84 9.70 -2.22
C GLU A 27 -7.67 8.39 -1.43
N GLU A 28 -8.47 7.37 -1.75
CA GLU A 28 -8.36 6.03 -1.16
C GLU A 28 -7.00 5.38 -1.49
N MET A 29 -6.43 5.66 -2.67
CA MET A 29 -5.11 5.17 -3.05
C MET A 29 -4.01 5.80 -2.20
N GLN A 30 -4.13 7.09 -1.91
CA GLN A 30 -3.20 7.81 -1.03
C GLN A 30 -3.29 7.31 0.41
N GLU A 31 -4.50 7.09 0.93
CA GLU A 31 -4.71 6.48 2.26
C GLU A 31 -4.14 5.07 2.34
N ALA A 32 -4.30 4.28 1.27
CA ALA A 32 -3.72 2.94 1.19
C ALA A 32 -2.18 2.98 1.22
N ALA A 33 -1.56 3.90 0.47
CA ALA A 33 -0.11 4.07 0.47
C ALA A 33 0.43 4.41 1.88
N LEU A 34 -0.25 5.33 2.59
CA LEU A 34 0.09 5.70 3.96
C LEU A 34 -0.08 4.53 4.94
N SER A 35 -1.18 3.79 4.81
CA SER A 35 -1.46 2.62 5.65
C SER A 35 -0.41 1.53 5.46
N LEU A 36 0.02 1.29 4.21
CA LEU A 36 1.08 0.35 3.89
C LEU A 36 2.45 0.81 4.40
N LEU A 37 2.74 2.12 4.34
CA LEU A 37 3.99 2.68 4.85
C LEU A 37 4.12 2.45 6.37
N ALA A 38 3.00 2.58 7.10
CA ALA A 38 2.95 2.33 8.54
C ALA A 38 3.25 0.87 8.93
N LEU A 39 3.24 -0.08 7.97
CA LEU A 39 3.59 -1.48 8.22
C LEU A 39 5.10 -1.76 8.26
N GLY A 40 5.94 -0.75 8.00
CA GLY A 40 7.40 -0.85 8.11
C GLY A 40 8.26 -0.53 6.88
N PRO A 41 7.77 -0.53 5.62
CA PRO A 41 8.56 -0.08 4.49
C PRO A 41 9.05 1.36 4.64
N GLN A 42 10.18 1.70 4.00
CA GLN A 42 10.67 3.10 3.99
C GLN A 42 9.97 3.94 2.92
N ALA A 43 9.49 3.29 1.85
CA ALA A 43 8.72 3.94 0.81
C ALA A 43 7.66 2.99 0.24
N VAL A 44 6.54 3.57 -0.20
CA VAL A 44 5.46 2.86 -0.88
C VAL A 44 5.13 3.58 -2.19
N ILE A 45 5.04 2.84 -3.29
CA ILE A 45 4.61 3.34 -4.60
C ILE A 45 3.44 2.49 -5.07
N VAL A 46 2.23 3.06 -5.04
CA VAL A 46 1.04 2.37 -5.57
C VAL A 46 0.89 2.69 -7.06
N LYS A 47 0.67 1.66 -7.89
CA LYS A 47 0.44 1.80 -9.34
C LYS A 47 -0.97 1.41 -9.78
#